data_AF-A0A959BTU9-F1
#
_entry.id   AF-A0A959BTU9-F1
#
_cell.length_a   1.000
_cell.length_b   1.000
_cell.length_c   1.000
_cell.angle_alpha   90.00
_cell.angle_beta   90.00
_cell.angle_gamma   90.00
#
_symmetry.space_group_name_H-M   'P 1'
#
loop_
_entity.id
_entity.type
_entity.pdbx_description
1 polymer ?
#
loop_
_entity_poly.entity_id
_entity_poly.type
_entity_poly.pdbx_seq_one_letter_code
_entity_poly.pdbx_strand_id
1 'polypeptide(L)'
;MARRKRNQKKADETLVDIVEVRDSAQSFVDNNQQLIFGALVALVLAIGGVFAYNNFYMKPRQVEAEEQMFRAQEQFEQDSFALALTNPGGGYMGFLDIIDSYGGTAAGNSAKYYAGISYLNLGKYEAAVDYLQQFKAKGSITPIMKYGAMGDAYSELQDFDSAMKYY
;
A
#
# COMPACT_ATOMS: atom_id res chain seq x y z
N MET A 1 63.64 -8.43 24.24
CA MET A 1 62.98 -7.15 24.62
C MET A 1 62.18 -6.48 23.50
N ALA A 2 62.47 -6.72 22.21
CA ALA A 2 61.80 -6.04 21.09
C ALA A 2 60.31 -6.40 20.86
N ARG A 3 59.90 -7.66 21.10
CA ARG A 3 58.49 -8.09 20.90
C ARG A 3 57.50 -7.46 21.89
N ARG A 4 57.91 -7.22 23.14
CA ARG A 4 57.07 -6.57 24.18
C ARG A 4 56.79 -5.10 23.84
N LYS A 5 57.81 -4.34 23.40
CA LYS A 5 57.66 -2.93 22.99
C LYS A 5 56.73 -2.75 21.78
N ARG A 6 56.73 -3.71 20.83
CA ARG A 6 55.88 -3.65 19.63
C ARG A 6 54.39 -3.88 19.96
N ASN A 7 54.09 -4.80 20.89
CA ASN A 7 52.72 -5.03 21.35
C ASN A 7 52.21 -3.87 22.22
N GLN A 8 53.08 -3.25 23.01
CA GLN A 8 52.73 -2.08 23.82
C GLN A 8 52.43 -0.85 22.94
N LYS A 9 53.24 -0.62 21.90
CA LYS A 9 52.99 0.45 20.92
C LYS A 9 51.69 0.26 20.12
N LYS A 10 51.37 -0.98 19.72
CA LYS A 10 50.08 -1.30 19.07
C LYS A 10 48.88 -1.11 20.00
N ALA A 11 49.03 -1.44 21.29
CA ALA A 11 47.97 -1.24 22.27
C ALA A 11 47.73 0.26 22.50
N ASP A 12 48.78 1.06 22.64
CA ASP A 12 48.68 2.52 22.78
C ASP A 12 48.08 3.18 21.52
N GLU A 13 48.50 2.80 20.30
CA GLU A 13 47.91 3.31 19.05
C GLU A 13 46.41 2.99 18.95
N THR A 14 46.01 1.76 19.29
CA THR A 14 44.59 1.37 19.30
C THR A 14 43.79 2.12 20.37
N LEU A 15 44.37 2.37 21.54
CA LEU A 15 43.73 3.12 22.61
C LEU A 15 43.58 4.61 22.25
N VAL A 16 44.58 5.22 21.63
CA VAL A 16 44.54 6.61 21.15
C VAL A 16 43.47 6.78 20.08
N ASP A 17 43.38 5.86 19.12
CA ASP A 17 42.35 5.86 18.07
C ASP A 17 40.94 5.71 18.67
N ILE A 18 40.76 4.82 19.65
CA ILE A 18 39.50 4.66 20.39
C ILE A 18 39.12 5.93 21.17
N VAL A 19 40.09 6.60 21.80
CA VAL A 19 39.87 7.84 22.56
C VAL A 19 39.55 9.00 21.63
N GLU A 20 40.26 9.13 20.51
CA GLU A 20 40.05 10.20 19.53
C GLU A 20 38.70 10.06 18.82
N VAL A 21 38.30 8.83 18.47
CA VAL A 21 36.95 8.55 17.93
C VAL A 21 35.87 8.85 18.97
N ARG A 22 36.11 8.54 20.25
CA ARG A 22 35.17 8.86 21.34
C ARG A 22 35.05 10.37 21.54
N ASP A 23 36.15 11.10 21.58
CA ASP A 23 36.16 12.56 21.79
C ASP A 23 35.58 13.30 20.58
N SER A 24 35.79 12.79 19.37
CA SER A 24 35.17 13.29 18.13
C SER A 24 33.65 13.04 18.12
N ALA A 25 33.20 11.86 18.54
CA ALA A 25 31.78 11.56 18.67
C ALA A 25 31.11 12.39 19.79
N GLN A 26 31.79 12.56 20.92
CA GLN A 26 31.34 13.36 22.06
C GLN A 26 31.21 14.84 21.66
N SER A 27 32.24 15.42 21.04
CA SER A 27 32.22 16.82 20.59
C SER A 27 31.19 17.08 19.50
N PHE A 28 30.92 16.12 18.61
CA PHE A 28 29.86 16.25 17.61
C PHE A 28 28.46 16.27 18.26
N VAL A 29 28.21 15.39 19.23
CA VAL A 29 26.94 15.33 19.95
C VAL A 29 26.73 16.60 20.78
N ASP A 30 27.75 17.05 21.51
CA ASP A 30 27.66 18.23 22.37
C ASP A 30 27.44 19.51 21.53
N ASN A 31 28.12 19.63 20.37
CA ASN A 31 27.97 20.78 19.47
C ASN A 31 26.63 20.79 18.72
N ASN A 32 26.00 19.63 18.50
CA ASN A 32 24.76 19.51 17.74
C ASN A 32 23.56 19.05 18.59
N GLN A 33 23.67 19.10 19.92
CA GLN A 33 22.71 18.50 20.84
C GLN A 33 21.27 19.00 20.60
N GLN A 34 21.09 20.30 20.34
CA GLN A 34 19.78 20.89 20.04
C GLN A 34 19.20 20.40 18.71
N LEU A 35 20.03 20.24 17.67
CA LEU A 35 19.62 19.71 16.37
C LEU A 35 19.26 18.23 16.48
N ILE A 36 20.07 17.43 17.19
CA ILE A 36 19.80 16.01 17.43
C ILE A 36 18.50 15.82 18.21
N PHE A 37 18.29 16.61 19.27
CA PHE A 37 17.05 16.57 20.05
C PHE A 37 15.84 16.99 19.19
N GLY A 38 15.97 18.08 18.42
CA GLY A 38 14.92 18.53 17.50
C GLY A 38 14.57 17.47 16.45
N ALA A 39 15.58 16.81 15.87
CA ALA A 39 15.39 15.72 14.93
C ALA A 39 14.70 14.51 15.57
N LEU A 40 15.06 14.15 16.80
CA LEU A 40 14.40 13.09 17.57
C LEU A 40 12.93 13.41 17.83
N VAL A 41 12.62 14.63 18.29
CA VAL A 41 11.23 15.06 18.51
C VAL A 41 10.44 15.04 17.20
N ALA A 42 11.01 15.54 16.11
CA ALA A 42 10.38 15.50 14.79
C ALA A 42 10.10 14.06 14.32
N LEU A 43 11.04 13.14 14.55
CA LEU A 43 10.87 11.72 14.23
C LEU A 43 9.74 11.09 15.04
N VAL A 44 9.68 11.35 16.35
CA VAL A 44 8.61 10.84 17.23
C VAL A 44 7.25 11.39 16.80
N LEU A 45 7.17 12.68 16.47
CA LEU A 45 5.93 13.29 15.96
C LEU A 45 5.51 12.70 14.61
N ALA A 46 6.47 12.44 13.71
CA ALA A 46 6.17 11.80 12.43
C ALA A 46 5.63 10.38 12.62
N ILE A 47 6.28 9.55 13.44
CA ILE A 47 5.82 8.19 13.74
C ILE A 47 4.46 8.22 14.43
N GLY A 48 4.29 9.08 15.44
CA GLY A 48 3.03 9.25 16.16
C GLY A 48 1.89 9.71 15.26
N GLY A 49 2.17 10.64 14.35
CA GLY A 49 1.21 11.11 13.34
C GLY A 49 0.77 10.01 12.38
N VAL A 50 1.72 9.23 11.84
CA VAL A 50 1.41 8.09 10.97
C VAL A 50 0.61 7.01 11.72
N PHE A 51 1.00 6.69 12.95
CA PHE A 51 0.28 5.74 13.80
C PHE A 51 -1.16 6.21 14.06
N ALA A 52 -1.34 7.47 14.45
CA ALA A 52 -2.65 8.03 14.73
C ALA A 52 -3.54 8.04 13.47
N TYR A 53 -3.01 8.48 12.34
CA TYR A 53 -3.73 8.45 11.06
C TYR A 53 -4.15 7.03 10.67
N ASN A 54 -3.24 6.06 10.76
CA ASN A 54 -3.56 4.68 10.40
C ASN A 54 -4.60 4.06 11.34
N ASN A 55 -4.47 4.25 12.66
CA ASN A 55 -5.31 3.56 13.64
C ASN A 55 -6.66 4.24 13.89
N PHE A 56 -6.72 5.57 13.87
CA PHE A 56 -7.96 6.33 14.17
C PHE A 56 -8.71 6.82 12.95
N TYR A 57 -8.08 6.86 11.76
CA TYR A 57 -8.73 7.31 10.53
C TYR A 57 -8.84 6.20 9.48
N MET A 58 -7.72 5.59 9.06
CA MET A 58 -7.76 4.61 7.98
C MET A 58 -8.42 3.28 8.39
N LYS A 59 -8.09 2.76 9.58
CA LYS A 59 -8.62 1.49 10.08
C LYS A 59 -10.15 1.47 10.22
N PRO A 60 -10.81 2.46 10.88
CA PRO A 60 -12.28 2.46 10.94
C PRO A 60 -12.92 2.59 9.57
N ARG A 61 -12.37 3.44 8.67
CA ARG A 61 -12.85 3.56 7.30
C ARG A 61 -12.71 2.27 6.49
N GLN A 62 -11.68 1.47 6.74
CA GLN A 62 -11.54 0.15 6.11
C GLN A 62 -12.66 -0.78 6.57
N VAL A 63 -12.92 -0.86 7.87
CA VAL A 63 -13.98 -1.73 8.43
C VAL A 63 -15.35 -1.32 7.91
N GLU A 64 -15.67 -0.02 7.94
CA GLU A 64 -16.93 0.49 7.42
C GLU A 64 -17.10 0.20 5.92
N ALA A 65 -16.04 0.36 5.12
CA ALA A 65 -16.07 0.03 3.70
C ALA A 65 -16.33 -1.47 3.45
N GLU A 66 -15.72 -2.36 4.25
CA GLU A 66 -15.97 -3.80 4.17
C GLU A 66 -17.41 -4.15 4.52
N GLU A 67 -17.94 -3.58 5.60
CA GLU A 67 -19.33 -3.77 6.03
C GLU A 67 -20.33 -3.29 4.97
N GLN A 68 -20.10 -2.10 4.39
CA GLN A 68 -20.96 -1.55 3.35
C GLN A 68 -20.88 -2.33 2.04
N MET A 69 -19.73 -2.92 1.72
CA MET A 69 -19.51 -3.68 0.48
C MET A 69 -20.10 -5.11 0.52
N PHE A 70 -20.42 -5.62 1.71
CA PHE A 70 -20.88 -7.01 1.89
C PHE A 70 -22.04 -7.41 0.95
N ARG A 71 -23.08 -6.58 0.85
CA ARG A 71 -24.21 -6.88 -0.05
C ARG A 71 -23.85 -6.80 -1.52
N ALA A 72 -22.94 -5.91 -1.92
CA ALA A 72 -22.44 -5.85 -3.28
C ALA A 72 -21.71 -7.15 -3.66
N GLN A 73 -20.92 -7.72 -2.74
CA GLN A 73 -20.28 -9.01 -2.95
C GLN A 73 -21.28 -10.15 -3.07
N GLU A 74 -22.33 -10.18 -2.25
CA GLU A 74 -23.42 -11.18 -2.36
C GLU A 74 -24.11 -11.12 -3.73
N GLN A 75 -24.45 -9.91 -4.21
CA GLN A 75 -25.03 -9.73 -5.54
C GLN A 75 -24.06 -10.16 -6.65
N PHE A 76 -22.76 -9.85 -6.49
CA PHE A 76 -21.72 -10.25 -7.42
C PHE A 76 -21.59 -11.77 -7.52
N GLU A 77 -21.64 -12.47 -6.39
CA GLU A 77 -21.60 -13.95 -6.34
C GLU A 77 -22.85 -14.60 -6.96
N GLN A 78 -23.94 -13.85 -7.11
CA GLN A 78 -25.18 -14.27 -7.77
C GLN A 78 -25.27 -13.81 -9.23
N ASP A 79 -24.14 -13.42 -9.84
CA ASP A 79 -24.03 -12.86 -11.20
C ASP A 79 -24.92 -11.62 -11.45
N SER A 80 -25.39 -10.97 -10.37
CA SER A 80 -26.23 -9.78 -10.41
C SER A 80 -25.37 -8.51 -10.47
N PHE A 81 -24.49 -8.46 -11.46
CA PHE A 81 -23.43 -7.45 -11.59
C PHE A 81 -23.93 -6.00 -11.62
N ALA A 82 -25.08 -5.75 -12.26
CA ALA A 82 -25.66 -4.41 -12.30
C ALA A 82 -26.11 -3.93 -10.91
N LEU A 83 -26.69 -4.83 -10.10
CA LEU A 83 -27.09 -4.53 -8.72
C LEU A 83 -25.85 -4.36 -7.83
N ALA A 84 -24.86 -5.25 -7.98
CA ALA A 84 -23.61 -5.17 -7.25
C ALA A 84 -22.86 -3.85 -7.48
N LEU A 85 -22.92 -3.30 -8.70
CA LEU A 85 -22.28 -2.03 -9.05
C LEU A 85 -22.95 -0.81 -8.38
N THR A 86 -24.28 -0.75 -8.37
CA THR A 86 -24.99 0.52 -8.09
C THR A 86 -26.00 0.47 -6.95
N ASN A 87 -26.63 -0.68 -6.67
CA ASN A 87 -27.64 -0.77 -5.63
C ASN A 87 -27.88 -2.24 -5.24
N PRO A 88 -27.05 -2.80 -4.34
CA PRO A 88 -27.19 -4.19 -3.94
C PRO A 88 -28.36 -4.45 -2.97
N GLY A 89 -29.07 -3.39 -2.57
CA GLY A 89 -30.25 -3.47 -1.71
C GLY A 89 -29.96 -3.27 -0.23
N GLY A 90 -31.02 -3.06 0.56
CA GLY A 90 -30.93 -2.92 2.03
C GLY A 90 -30.24 -1.64 2.52
N GLY A 91 -30.04 -0.65 1.64
CA GLY A 91 -29.32 0.59 1.96
C GLY A 91 -27.80 0.47 1.92
N TYR A 92 -27.26 -0.66 1.44
CA TYR A 92 -25.84 -0.88 1.27
C TYR A 92 -25.33 -0.24 -0.03
N MET A 93 -24.06 0.11 -0.03
CA MET A 93 -23.38 0.75 -1.17
C MET A 93 -23.03 -0.26 -2.27
N GLY A 94 -23.18 0.16 -3.53
CA GLY A 94 -22.63 -0.58 -4.66
C GLY A 94 -21.11 -0.41 -4.77
N PHE A 95 -20.44 -1.22 -5.60
CA PHE A 95 -18.99 -1.10 -5.78
C PHE A 95 -18.55 0.30 -6.21
N LEU A 96 -19.35 1.01 -7.01
CA LEU A 96 -19.03 2.37 -7.45
C LEU A 96 -19.04 3.35 -6.28
N ASP A 97 -20.07 3.29 -5.43
CA ASP A 97 -20.17 4.15 -4.24
C ASP A 97 -19.03 3.87 -3.25
N ILE A 98 -18.63 2.59 -3.12
CA ILE A 98 -17.48 2.19 -2.29
C ILE A 98 -16.17 2.75 -2.86
N ILE A 99 -15.98 2.75 -4.18
CA ILE A 99 -14.80 3.33 -4.82
C ILE A 99 -14.73 4.83 -4.57
N ASP A 100 -15.85 5.53 -4.73
CA ASP A 100 -15.92 6.98 -4.56
C ASP A 100 -15.74 7.40 -3.10
N SER A 101 -16.39 6.69 -2.17
CA SER A 101 -16.40 7.03 -0.75
C SER A 101 -15.18 6.48 0.00
N TYR A 102 -14.61 5.37 -0.44
CA TYR A 102 -13.56 4.64 0.28
C TYR A 102 -12.36 4.24 -0.60
N GLY A 103 -12.16 4.84 -1.78
CA GLY A 103 -11.11 4.44 -2.72
C GLY A 103 -9.66 4.48 -2.19
N GLY A 104 -9.41 5.13 -1.06
CA GLY A 104 -8.12 5.11 -0.35
C GLY A 104 -7.90 3.89 0.55
N THR A 105 -8.93 3.09 0.79
CA THR A 105 -8.88 1.90 1.64
C THR A 105 -8.59 0.64 0.82
N ALA A 106 -8.23 -0.47 1.47
CA ALA A 106 -8.04 -1.74 0.78
C ALA A 106 -9.37 -2.29 0.22
N ALA A 107 -10.48 -2.07 0.92
CA ALA A 107 -11.81 -2.42 0.43
C ALA A 107 -12.19 -1.61 -0.80
N GLY A 108 -11.98 -0.29 -0.79
CA GLY A 108 -12.19 0.56 -1.98
C GLY A 108 -11.31 0.18 -3.15
N ASN A 109 -10.08 -0.29 -2.89
CA ASN A 109 -9.24 -0.86 -3.93
C ASN A 109 -9.82 -2.18 -4.47
N SER A 110 -10.24 -3.13 -3.61
CA SER A 110 -10.89 -4.38 -4.05
C SER A 110 -12.17 -4.12 -4.86
N ALA A 111 -12.97 -3.12 -4.47
CA ALA A 111 -14.17 -2.72 -5.18
C ALA A 111 -13.88 -2.33 -6.65
N LYS A 112 -12.69 -1.76 -6.95
CA LYS A 112 -12.27 -1.49 -8.35
C LYS A 112 -12.15 -2.77 -9.17
N TYR A 113 -11.58 -3.83 -8.59
CA TYR A 113 -11.51 -5.12 -9.28
C TYR A 113 -12.90 -5.69 -9.52
N TYR A 114 -13.75 -5.72 -8.48
CA TYR A 114 -15.13 -6.19 -8.61
C TYR A 114 -15.94 -5.38 -9.62
N ALA A 115 -15.79 -4.05 -9.64
CA ALA A 115 -16.42 -3.20 -10.63
C ALA A 115 -15.92 -3.53 -12.05
N GLY A 116 -14.61 -3.72 -12.22
CA GLY A 116 -14.01 -4.14 -13.48
C GLY A 116 -14.60 -5.45 -14.01
N ILE A 117 -14.66 -6.48 -13.16
CA ILE A 117 -15.27 -7.77 -13.53
C ILE A 117 -16.78 -7.64 -13.78
N SER A 118 -17.47 -6.82 -13.00
CA SER A 118 -18.90 -6.57 -13.19
C SER A 118 -19.16 -5.92 -14.56
N TYR A 119 -18.37 -4.93 -14.93
CA TYR A 119 -18.48 -4.30 -16.25
C TYR A 119 -18.11 -5.23 -17.40
N LEU A 120 -17.11 -6.09 -17.21
CA LEU A 120 -16.73 -7.12 -18.18
C LEU A 120 -17.93 -8.03 -18.49
N ASN A 121 -18.58 -8.56 -17.45
CA ASN A 121 -19.74 -9.45 -17.61
C ASN A 121 -21.00 -8.73 -18.14
N LEU A 122 -21.08 -7.41 -17.98
CA LEU A 122 -22.16 -6.59 -18.54
C LEU A 122 -21.89 -6.14 -19.99
N GLY A 123 -20.80 -6.58 -20.61
CA GLY A 123 -20.42 -6.21 -21.97
C GLY A 123 -19.93 -4.76 -22.10
N LYS A 124 -19.53 -4.12 -21.00
CA LYS A 124 -19.03 -2.73 -20.96
C LYS A 124 -17.51 -2.74 -20.83
N TYR A 125 -16.84 -3.19 -21.88
CA TYR A 125 -15.43 -3.57 -21.84
C TYR A 125 -14.47 -2.40 -21.59
N GLU A 126 -14.74 -1.21 -22.12
CA GLU A 126 -13.90 -0.03 -21.86
C GLU A 126 -13.95 0.37 -20.37
N ALA A 127 -15.13 0.31 -19.76
CA ALA A 127 -15.27 0.56 -18.33
C ALA A 127 -14.57 -0.54 -17.51
N ALA A 128 -14.65 -1.80 -17.96
CA ALA A 128 -13.94 -2.90 -17.32
C ALA A 128 -12.44 -2.65 -17.29
N VAL A 129 -11.84 -2.28 -18.42
CA VAL A 129 -10.41 -1.94 -18.53
C VAL A 129 -10.04 -0.79 -17.59
N ASP A 130 -10.82 0.30 -17.56
CA ASP A 130 -10.52 1.46 -16.71
C ASP A 130 -10.46 1.07 -15.22
N TYR A 131 -11.49 0.40 -14.71
CA TYR A 131 -11.51 -0.02 -13.30
C TYR A 131 -10.44 -1.07 -12.97
N LEU A 132 -10.19 -2.04 -13.85
CA LEU A 132 -9.12 -3.02 -13.68
C LEU A 132 -7.73 -2.36 -13.68
N GLN A 133 -7.52 -1.33 -14.51
CA GLN A 133 -6.26 -0.59 -14.55
C GLN A 133 -6.01 0.17 -13.24
N GLN A 134 -7.05 0.79 -12.68
CA GLN A 134 -6.98 1.51 -11.41
C GLN A 134 -6.79 0.59 -10.19
N PHE A 135 -7.20 -0.68 -10.27
CA PHE A 135 -6.99 -1.67 -9.22
C PHE A 135 -5.49 -1.96 -8.99
N LYS A 136 -5.06 -1.98 -7.72
CA LYS A 136 -3.72 -2.40 -7.31
C LYS A 136 -3.78 -3.78 -6.69
N ALA A 137 -3.12 -4.76 -7.32
CA ALA A 137 -3.03 -6.13 -6.83
C ALA A 137 -2.17 -6.19 -5.55
N LYS A 138 -2.81 -5.96 -4.40
CA LYS A 138 -2.25 -6.05 -3.06
C LYS A 138 -3.22 -6.86 -2.21
N GLY A 139 -3.03 -8.17 -2.13
CA GLY A 139 -3.89 -9.06 -1.35
C GLY A 139 -4.18 -10.37 -2.07
N SER A 140 -5.38 -10.92 -1.83
CA SER A 140 -5.84 -12.19 -2.39
C SER A 140 -6.07 -12.15 -3.90
N ILE A 141 -6.51 -11.00 -4.42
CA ILE A 141 -6.67 -10.79 -5.87
C ILE A 141 -5.29 -10.52 -6.47
N THR A 142 -4.78 -11.50 -7.20
CA THR A 142 -3.41 -11.51 -7.70
C THR A 142 -3.24 -10.65 -8.96
N PRO A 143 -2.01 -10.25 -9.32
CA PRO A 143 -1.73 -9.61 -10.60
C PRO A 143 -2.20 -10.46 -11.80
N ILE A 144 -2.10 -11.79 -11.71
CA ILE A 144 -2.52 -12.71 -12.77
C ILE A 144 -4.04 -12.59 -13.00
N MET A 145 -4.84 -12.54 -11.94
CA MET A 145 -6.29 -12.36 -12.04
C MET A 145 -6.65 -11.02 -12.70
N LYS A 146 -5.97 -9.93 -12.29
CA LYS A 146 -6.12 -8.61 -12.90
C LYS A 146 -5.79 -8.65 -14.40
N TYR A 147 -4.63 -9.16 -14.76
CA TYR A 147 -4.17 -9.13 -16.15
C TYR A 147 -4.97 -10.08 -17.04
N GLY A 148 -5.35 -11.26 -16.55
CA GLY A 148 -6.28 -12.14 -17.27
C GLY A 148 -7.59 -11.43 -17.62
N ALA A 149 -8.22 -10.78 -16.63
CA ALA A 149 -9.44 -10.01 -16.86
C ALA A 149 -9.24 -8.81 -17.81
N MET A 150 -8.07 -8.17 -17.78
CA MET A 150 -7.73 -7.12 -18.77
C MET A 150 -7.55 -7.71 -20.17
N GLY A 151 -6.89 -8.85 -20.29
CA GLY A 151 -6.73 -9.58 -21.56
C GLY A 151 -8.07 -9.97 -22.16
N ASP A 152 -8.98 -10.49 -21.33
CA ASP A 152 -10.35 -10.81 -21.73
C ASP A 152 -11.09 -9.55 -22.21
N ALA A 153 -11.05 -8.46 -21.43
CA ALA A 153 -11.70 -7.20 -21.80
C ALA A 153 -11.17 -6.60 -23.12
N TYR A 154 -9.84 -6.62 -23.33
CA TYR A 154 -9.25 -6.16 -24.59
C TYR A 154 -9.56 -7.09 -25.77
N SER A 155 -9.67 -8.40 -25.54
CA SER A 155 -10.07 -9.36 -26.57
C SER A 155 -11.50 -9.10 -27.04
N GLU A 156 -12.41 -8.82 -26.11
CA GLU A 156 -13.80 -8.45 -26.40
C GLU A 156 -13.91 -7.11 -27.14
N LEU A 157 -12.98 -6.18 -26.89
CA LEU A 157 -12.82 -4.94 -27.67
C LEU A 157 -12.19 -5.15 -29.05
N GLN A 158 -11.79 -6.38 -29.40
CA GLN A 158 -11.03 -6.73 -30.61
C GLN A 158 -9.65 -6.05 -30.69
N ASP A 159 -9.13 -5.54 -29.57
CA ASP A 159 -7.76 -5.04 -29.44
C ASP A 159 -6.84 -6.19 -29.02
N PHE A 160 -6.58 -7.08 -29.97
CA PHE A 160 -5.78 -8.29 -29.74
C PHE A 160 -4.32 -7.99 -29.40
N ASP A 161 -3.78 -6.84 -29.86
CA ASP A 161 -2.42 -6.40 -29.55
C ASP A 161 -2.28 -6.02 -28.07
N SER A 162 -3.29 -5.33 -27.52
CA SER A 162 -3.32 -5.04 -26.09
C SER A 162 -3.64 -6.31 -25.29
N ALA A 163 -4.58 -7.14 -25.73
CA ALA A 163 -4.91 -8.39 -25.05
C ALA A 163 -3.68 -9.30 -24.85
N MET A 164 -2.87 -9.48 -25.90
CA MET A 164 -1.66 -10.30 -25.85
C MET A 164 -0.61 -9.80 -24.85
N LYS A 165 -0.59 -8.50 -24.52
CA LYS A 165 0.34 -7.96 -23.50
C LYS A 165 -0.07 -8.31 -22.07
N TYR A 166 -1.33 -8.66 -21.87
CA TYR A 166 -1.88 -8.97 -20.55
C TYR A 166 -2.03 -10.48 -20.29
N TYR A 167 -1.93 -11.31 -21.32
CA TYR A 167 -1.73 -12.77 -21.17
C TYR A 167 -0.24 -13.12 -21.03
#